data_AF-A0A6V7RC16-F1
#
_entry.id   AF-A0A6V7RC16-F1
#
_cell.length_a   1.000
_cell.length_b   1.000
_cell.length_c   1.000
_cell.angle_alpha   90.00
_cell.angle_beta   90.00
_cell.angle_gamma   90.00
#
_symmetry.space_group_name_H-M   'P 1'
#
loop_
_entity.id
_entity.type
_entity.pdbx_description
1 polymer ?
#
loop_
_entity_poly.entity_id
_entity_poly.type
_entity_poly.pdbx_seq_one_letter_code
_entity_poly.pdbx_strand_id
1 'polypeptide(L)'
;MIYESSAVGEIALSLLKTNKAMRVHSIFNNGFNIVNDKNDLIFIGTDKNGYFPFGITINKYTMHYIKESLQVGDVLKTDASAVNHNDFMLSNRNSEVYLYSKVNKNNTEAIKSVVSGYDFCDYNNSDFSGEKLNRIIADLSDPDAEFPLGYLVGRGQGLTPSGDDIITGILYIDRLAPFIADKHLEQLSLYIRESVTTIVSENFIKLALEGIFSRRITDIGDSPGKETVDALLELGSSSGRDTLYGIYMTLNRR
;
A
#
# COMPACT_ATOMS: atom_id res chain seq x y z
N MET A 1 -4.70 22.94 -19.21
CA MET A 1 -6.00 23.02 -18.47
C MET A 1 -5.73 23.04 -16.95
N ILE A 2 -6.70 23.47 -16.13
CA ILE A 2 -6.58 23.43 -14.66
C ILE A 2 -7.59 22.41 -14.12
N TYR A 3 -7.12 21.49 -13.29
CA TYR A 3 -7.92 20.51 -12.57
C TYR A 3 -7.73 20.68 -11.07
N GLU A 4 -8.71 20.22 -10.28
CA GLU A 4 -8.64 20.25 -8.81
C GLU A 4 -8.60 18.81 -8.27
N SER A 5 -7.78 18.58 -7.24
CA SER A 5 -7.85 17.37 -6.44
C SER A 5 -8.83 17.53 -5.29
N SER A 6 -9.53 16.46 -4.94
CA SER A 6 -10.51 16.45 -3.86
C SER A 6 -9.85 16.26 -2.48
N ALA A 7 -8.75 15.51 -2.42
CA ALA A 7 -8.02 15.28 -1.18
C ALA A 7 -6.52 15.11 -1.42
N VAL A 8 -5.72 15.40 -0.40
CA VAL A 8 -4.26 15.19 -0.36
C VAL A 8 -3.86 14.60 0.98
N GLY A 9 -3.10 13.51 0.94
CA GLY A 9 -2.53 12.90 2.14
C GLY A 9 -1.37 13.72 2.71
N GLU A 10 -1.15 13.66 4.02
CA GLU A 10 -0.13 14.46 4.69
C GLU A 10 1.31 14.18 4.19
N ILE A 11 1.63 12.94 3.84
CA ILE A 11 2.95 12.56 3.30
C ILE A 11 3.11 13.13 1.89
N ALA A 12 2.06 13.03 1.05
CA ALA A 12 2.08 13.66 -0.27
C ALA A 12 2.29 15.17 -0.17
N LEU A 13 1.57 15.84 0.73
CA LEU A 13 1.69 17.27 0.94
C LEU A 13 3.10 17.67 1.41
N SER A 14 3.72 16.87 2.29
CA SER A 14 5.11 17.06 2.74
C SER A 14 6.11 16.91 1.58
N LEU A 15 5.93 15.90 0.74
CA LEU A 15 6.76 15.67 -0.44
C LEU A 15 6.61 16.81 -1.47
N LEU A 16 5.38 17.29 -1.72
CA LEU A 16 5.14 18.43 -2.61
C LEU A 16 5.82 19.72 -2.11
N LYS A 17 5.89 19.94 -0.79
CA LYS A 17 6.56 21.12 -0.20
C LYS A 17 8.08 21.10 -0.35
N THR A 18 8.66 19.90 -0.32
CA THR A 18 10.12 19.72 -0.26
C THR A 18 10.76 19.44 -1.61
N ASN A 19 9.97 19.07 -2.63
CA ASN A 19 10.45 18.77 -3.97
C ASN A 19 9.89 19.79 -4.96
N LYS A 20 10.76 20.37 -5.80
CA LYS A 20 10.36 21.33 -6.86
C LYS A 20 9.95 20.66 -8.16
N ALA A 21 10.36 19.41 -8.34
CA ALA A 21 9.98 18.59 -9.47
C ALA A 21 10.02 17.11 -9.08
N MET A 22 9.16 16.32 -9.71
CA MET A 22 9.09 14.87 -9.55
C MET A 22 8.80 14.24 -10.91
N ARG A 23 9.30 13.03 -11.12
CA ARG A 23 9.16 12.31 -12.40
C ARG A 23 8.00 11.33 -12.35
N VAL A 24 7.23 11.21 -13.42
CA VAL A 24 6.24 10.15 -13.60
C VAL A 24 6.95 8.80 -13.66
N HIS A 25 6.64 7.95 -12.70
CA HIS A 25 7.23 6.63 -12.55
C HIS A 25 6.42 5.54 -13.26
N SER A 26 5.10 5.53 -13.07
CA SER A 26 4.21 4.50 -13.62
C SER A 26 2.80 5.04 -13.81
N ILE A 27 2.07 4.57 -14.82
CA ILE A 27 0.71 5.01 -15.15
C ILE A 27 -0.23 3.81 -15.19
N PHE A 28 -1.42 3.96 -14.63
CA PHE A 28 -2.45 2.93 -14.53
C PHE A 28 -3.78 3.40 -15.13
N ASN A 29 -4.84 2.59 -14.99
CA ASN A 29 -6.19 3.02 -15.36
C ASN A 29 -6.77 4.05 -14.38
N ASN A 30 -6.48 3.91 -13.08
CA ASN A 30 -7.10 4.71 -12.02
C ASN A 30 -6.11 5.61 -11.28
N GLY A 31 -4.92 5.84 -11.84
CA GLY A 31 -3.89 6.65 -11.20
C GLY A 31 -2.55 6.55 -11.87
N PHE A 32 -1.56 7.19 -11.28
CA PHE A 32 -0.16 7.16 -11.65
C PHE A 32 0.71 7.45 -10.43
N ASN A 33 1.96 7.03 -10.46
CA ASN A 33 2.95 7.34 -9.44
C ASN A 33 3.92 8.39 -9.97
N ILE A 34 4.30 9.34 -9.11
CA ILE A 34 5.46 10.20 -9.33
C ILE A 34 6.48 9.98 -8.22
N VAL A 35 7.76 10.15 -8.54
CA VAL A 35 8.88 9.93 -7.62
C VAL A 35 9.87 11.09 -7.67
N ASN A 36 10.50 11.40 -6.55
CA ASN A 36 11.66 12.30 -6.52
C ASN A 36 12.98 11.52 -6.77
N ASP A 37 14.11 12.21 -6.69
CA ASP A 37 15.44 11.60 -6.91
C ASP A 37 15.84 10.56 -5.84
N LYS A 38 15.14 10.55 -4.70
CA LYS A 38 15.32 9.58 -3.61
C LYS A 38 14.35 8.41 -3.71
N ASN A 39 13.54 8.33 -4.77
CA ASN A 39 12.45 7.38 -4.95
C ASN A 39 11.31 7.50 -3.91
N ASP A 40 11.18 8.64 -3.22
CA ASP A 40 9.99 8.92 -2.43
C ASP A 40 8.80 9.13 -3.36
N LEU A 41 7.70 8.44 -3.07
CA LEU A 41 6.60 8.25 -4.01
C LEU A 41 5.36 9.04 -3.61
N ILE A 42 4.70 9.68 -4.59
CA ILE A 42 3.33 10.18 -4.48
C ILE A 42 2.47 9.41 -5.49
N PHE A 43 1.36 8.85 -5.01
CA PHE A 43 0.33 8.27 -5.85
C PHE A 43 -0.74 9.32 -6.17
N ILE A 44 -1.05 9.53 -7.43
CA ILE A 44 -2.12 10.44 -7.87
C ILE A 44 -3.18 9.59 -8.56
N GLY A 45 -4.39 9.54 -8.03
CA GLY A 45 -5.39 8.60 -8.55
C GLY A 45 -6.81 8.85 -8.05
N THR A 46 -7.72 7.99 -8.49
CA THR A 46 -9.14 8.11 -8.16
C THR A 46 -9.47 7.52 -6.79
N ASP A 47 -10.61 7.94 -6.25
CA ASP A 47 -11.21 7.42 -5.02
C ASP A 47 -11.48 5.90 -5.04
N LYS A 48 -11.50 5.27 -6.22
CA LYS A 48 -11.61 3.82 -6.36
C LYS A 48 -10.54 3.07 -5.55
N ASN A 49 -9.32 3.61 -5.44
CA ASN A 49 -8.26 2.94 -4.69
C ASN A 49 -8.27 3.27 -3.19
N GLY A 50 -9.27 4.01 -2.71
CA GLY A 50 -9.27 4.60 -1.38
C GLY A 50 -8.28 5.76 -1.28
N TYR A 51 -8.11 6.27 -0.06
CA TYR A 51 -7.19 7.35 0.25
C TYR A 51 -5.84 6.77 0.71
N PHE A 52 -4.74 7.34 0.22
CA PHE A 52 -3.37 7.02 0.67
C PHE A 52 -2.70 8.23 1.36
N PRO A 53 -1.85 8.00 2.39
CA PRO A 53 -1.08 9.06 3.05
C PRO A 53 -0.12 9.78 2.11
N PHE A 54 0.41 9.03 1.15
CA PHE A 54 1.22 9.53 0.06
C PHE A 54 0.38 9.75 -1.21
N GLY A 55 -0.94 9.91 -1.06
CA GLY A 55 -1.91 10.01 -2.15
C GLY A 55 -2.38 11.44 -2.44
N ILE A 56 -2.72 11.70 -3.70
CA ILE A 56 -3.55 12.83 -4.14
C ILE A 56 -4.76 12.25 -4.85
N THR A 57 -5.96 12.56 -4.36
CA THR A 57 -7.21 12.03 -4.89
C THR A 57 -7.80 13.00 -5.92
N ILE A 58 -8.07 12.48 -7.11
CA ILE A 58 -8.70 13.21 -8.22
C ILE A 58 -9.95 12.47 -8.70
N ASN A 59 -10.90 13.17 -9.30
CA ASN A 59 -12.08 12.51 -9.86
C ASN A 59 -11.73 11.75 -11.18
N LYS A 60 -12.62 10.85 -11.60
CA LYS A 60 -12.44 10.01 -12.80
C LYS A 60 -12.29 10.83 -14.10
N TYR A 61 -13.00 11.96 -14.20
CA TYR A 61 -12.92 12.85 -15.36
C TYR A 61 -11.51 13.45 -15.46
N THR A 62 -10.99 14.03 -14.38
CA THR A 62 -9.62 14.57 -14.31
C THR A 62 -8.58 13.51 -14.64
N MET A 63 -8.72 12.29 -14.08
CA MET A 63 -7.79 11.19 -14.37
C MET A 63 -7.78 10.82 -15.86
N HIS A 64 -8.95 10.80 -16.51
CA HIS A 64 -9.06 10.51 -17.94
C HIS A 64 -8.23 11.48 -18.78
N TYR A 65 -8.41 12.80 -18.61
CA TYR A 65 -7.68 13.80 -19.41
C TYR A 65 -6.20 13.90 -19.08
N ILE A 66 -5.82 13.81 -17.79
CA ILE A 66 -4.40 13.80 -17.41
C ILE A 66 -3.70 12.65 -18.13
N LYS A 67 -4.31 11.46 -18.16
CA LYS A 67 -3.71 10.28 -18.79
C LYS A 67 -3.51 10.41 -20.30
N GLU A 68 -4.32 11.21 -21.00
CA GLU A 68 -4.18 11.41 -22.45
C GLU A 68 -2.88 12.15 -22.84
N SER A 69 -2.35 12.97 -21.94
CA SER A 69 -1.14 13.78 -22.16
C SER A 69 0.09 13.29 -21.39
N LEU A 70 -0.12 12.50 -20.34
CA LEU A 70 0.95 12.06 -19.43
C LEU A 70 1.71 10.85 -19.99
N GLN A 71 3.04 10.93 -19.94
CA GLN A 71 3.93 9.82 -20.30
C GLN A 71 4.83 9.41 -19.12
N VAL A 72 5.22 8.13 -19.10
CA VAL A 72 6.23 7.66 -18.14
C VAL A 72 7.55 8.38 -18.44
N GLY A 73 8.17 8.96 -17.41
CA GLY A 73 9.38 9.75 -17.55
C GLY A 73 9.14 11.26 -17.58
N ASP A 74 7.90 11.73 -17.75
CA ASP A 74 7.59 13.16 -17.68
C ASP A 74 8.03 13.77 -16.36
N VAL A 75 8.54 15.00 -16.41
CA VAL A 75 8.92 15.76 -15.22
C VAL A 75 7.80 16.74 -14.90
N LEU A 76 7.19 16.57 -13.73
CA LEU A 76 6.15 17.44 -13.21
C LEU A 76 6.79 18.45 -12.26
N LYS A 77 6.52 19.74 -12.44
CA LYS A 77 6.92 20.78 -11.48
C LYS A 77 5.94 20.77 -10.32
N THR A 78 6.47 20.68 -9.11
CA THR A 78 5.67 20.50 -7.89
C THR A 78 5.89 21.66 -6.93
N ASP A 79 4.81 22.06 -6.28
CA ASP A 79 4.82 22.88 -5.08
C ASP A 79 3.68 22.44 -4.14
N ALA A 80 3.62 23.03 -2.94
CA ALA A 80 2.62 22.68 -1.93
C ALA A 80 1.16 22.78 -2.41
N SER A 81 0.90 23.58 -3.43
CA SER A 81 -0.43 23.92 -3.95
C SER A 81 -0.73 23.31 -5.32
N ALA A 82 0.25 22.77 -6.04
CA ALA A 82 0.03 22.28 -7.39
C ALA A 82 1.06 21.24 -7.88
N VAL A 83 0.62 20.40 -8.80
CA VAL A 83 1.44 19.55 -9.67
C VAL A 83 1.24 20.02 -11.12
N ASN A 84 2.29 20.46 -11.77
CA ASN A 84 2.24 21.10 -13.09
C ASN A 84 2.96 20.25 -14.15
N HIS A 85 2.24 19.93 -15.21
CA HIS A 85 2.74 19.39 -16.48
C HIS A 85 2.70 20.50 -17.55
N ASN A 86 3.23 20.23 -18.74
CA ASN A 86 3.15 21.18 -19.85
C ASN A 86 1.70 21.38 -20.35
N ASP A 87 0.86 20.36 -20.25
CA ASP A 87 -0.51 20.35 -20.79
C ASP A 87 -1.58 20.64 -19.72
N PHE A 88 -1.26 20.43 -18.44
CA PHE A 88 -2.19 20.64 -17.34
C PHE A 88 -1.54 21.09 -16.03
N MET A 89 -2.35 21.71 -15.18
CA MET A 89 -2.08 21.96 -13.78
C MET A 89 -3.11 21.22 -12.93
N LEU A 90 -2.64 20.45 -11.96
CA LEU A 90 -3.47 19.88 -10.90
C LEU A 90 -3.29 20.72 -9.63
N SER A 91 -4.31 21.50 -9.27
CA SER A 91 -4.38 22.30 -8.06
C SER A 91 -4.80 21.45 -6.85
N ASN A 92 -4.09 21.68 -5.74
CA ASN A 92 -4.39 21.09 -4.42
C ASN A 92 -4.89 22.16 -3.41
N ARG A 93 -5.26 23.36 -3.88
CA ARG A 93 -5.55 24.51 -2.99
C ARG A 93 -6.83 24.32 -2.16
N ASN A 94 -7.81 23.64 -2.74
CA ASN A 94 -9.12 23.42 -2.13
C ASN A 94 -9.29 21.98 -1.63
N SER A 95 -8.21 21.21 -1.59
CA SER A 95 -8.24 19.80 -1.27
C SER A 95 -8.33 19.58 0.23
N GLU A 96 -9.16 18.61 0.62
CA GLU A 96 -9.18 18.16 1.99
C GLU A 96 -7.84 17.51 2.34
N VAL A 97 -7.21 17.95 3.44
CA VAL A 97 -5.99 17.31 3.92
C VAL A 97 -6.40 16.09 4.74
N TYR A 98 -6.08 14.90 4.23
CA TYR A 98 -6.36 13.67 4.93
C TYR A 98 -5.18 13.30 5.83
N LEU A 99 -5.43 13.33 7.13
CA LEU A 99 -4.47 12.92 8.15
C LEU A 99 -4.65 11.43 8.43
N TYR A 100 -3.54 10.70 8.57
CA TYR A 100 -3.57 9.29 8.86
C TYR A 100 -3.27 9.05 10.33
N SER A 101 -4.09 8.23 10.96
CA SER A 101 -3.77 7.67 12.26
C SER A 101 -2.94 6.40 12.07
N LYS A 102 -1.94 6.25 12.95
CA LYS A 102 -1.28 4.96 13.10
C LYS A 102 -2.30 3.95 13.62
N VAL A 103 -2.35 2.78 12.99
CA VAL A 103 -3.08 1.63 13.49
C VAL A 103 -2.50 1.26 14.84
N ASN A 104 -3.37 1.14 15.83
CA ASN A 104 -3.03 0.76 17.19
C ASN A 104 -3.68 -0.58 17.52
N LYS A 105 -3.29 -1.14 18.68
CA LYS A 105 -3.82 -2.40 19.17
C LYS A 105 -5.36 -2.42 19.19
N ASN A 106 -5.95 -3.48 18.65
CA ASN A 106 -7.40 -3.68 18.60
C ASN A 106 -7.75 -5.17 18.64
N ASN A 107 -9.02 -5.50 18.90
CA ASN A 107 -9.51 -6.87 18.84
C ASN A 107 -9.61 -7.36 17.38
N THR A 108 -8.96 -8.48 17.07
CA THR A 108 -8.93 -9.08 15.74
C THR A 108 -10.02 -10.14 15.51
N GLU A 109 -10.84 -10.49 16.51
CA GLU A 109 -11.87 -11.53 16.42
C GLU A 109 -12.93 -11.21 15.36
N ALA A 110 -13.40 -9.96 15.32
CA ALA A 110 -14.38 -9.52 14.34
C ALA A 110 -13.82 -9.59 12.91
N ILE A 111 -12.56 -9.20 12.72
CA ILE A 111 -11.86 -9.34 11.42
C ILE A 111 -11.77 -10.81 11.04
N LYS A 112 -11.32 -11.67 11.97
CA LYS A 112 -11.20 -13.12 11.74
C LYS A 112 -12.53 -13.74 11.31
N SER A 113 -13.63 -13.36 11.97
CA SER A 113 -14.98 -13.85 11.62
C SER A 113 -15.35 -13.53 10.17
N VAL A 114 -15.10 -12.29 9.73
CA VAL A 114 -15.44 -11.85 8.36
C VAL A 114 -14.52 -12.50 7.32
N VAL A 115 -13.21 -12.46 7.54
CA VAL A 115 -12.21 -12.96 6.56
C VAL A 115 -12.28 -14.48 6.40
N SER A 116 -12.72 -15.22 7.43
CA SER A 116 -12.91 -16.68 7.35
C SER A 116 -13.99 -17.11 6.35
N GLY A 117 -14.85 -16.19 5.89
CA GLY A 117 -15.84 -16.44 4.85
C GLY A 117 -15.29 -16.45 3.41
N TYR A 118 -14.01 -16.15 3.21
CA TYR A 118 -13.38 -16.05 1.90
C TYR A 118 -12.50 -17.26 1.59
N ASP A 119 -12.49 -17.68 0.33
CA ASP A 119 -11.68 -18.80 -0.14
C ASP A 119 -10.33 -18.35 -0.72
N PHE A 120 -9.30 -19.13 -0.40
CA PHE A 120 -7.90 -18.91 -0.80
C PHE A 120 -7.28 -20.18 -1.43
N CYS A 121 -8.10 -21.11 -1.95
CA CYS A 121 -7.61 -22.36 -2.55
C CYS A 121 -6.65 -22.15 -3.72
N ASP A 122 -6.72 -21.01 -4.42
CA ASP A 122 -5.81 -20.66 -5.53
C ASP A 122 -4.32 -20.64 -5.09
N TYR A 123 -4.05 -20.39 -3.80
CA TYR A 123 -2.68 -20.35 -3.29
C TYR A 123 -2.10 -21.75 -3.02
N ASN A 124 -2.91 -22.80 -2.93
CA ASN A 124 -2.46 -24.15 -2.51
C ASN A 124 -1.32 -24.70 -3.36
N ASN A 125 -1.33 -24.42 -4.67
CA ASN A 125 -0.32 -24.88 -5.62
C ASN A 125 0.63 -23.76 -6.07
N SER A 126 0.71 -22.68 -5.29
CA SER A 126 1.55 -21.51 -5.60
C SER A 126 2.81 -21.46 -4.74
N ASP A 127 3.68 -20.49 -5.05
CA ASP A 127 4.82 -20.14 -4.21
C ASP A 127 4.44 -19.69 -2.79
N PHE A 128 3.16 -19.38 -2.55
CA PHE A 128 2.59 -18.90 -1.29
C PHE A 128 1.59 -19.91 -0.71
N SER A 129 1.83 -21.22 -0.86
CA SER A 129 0.95 -22.24 -0.27
C SER A 129 0.75 -22.03 1.23
N GLY A 130 -0.44 -22.39 1.72
CA GLY A 130 -0.79 -22.21 3.14
C GLY A 130 0.19 -22.92 4.08
N GLU A 131 0.72 -24.08 3.68
CA GLU A 131 1.77 -24.77 4.45
C GLU A 131 3.04 -23.93 4.59
N LYS A 132 3.50 -23.30 3.50
CA LYS A 132 4.71 -22.48 3.51
C LYS A 132 4.50 -21.20 4.31
N LEU A 133 3.37 -20.52 4.12
CA LEU A 133 3.06 -19.31 4.89
C LEU A 133 2.87 -19.61 6.38
N ASN A 134 2.27 -20.75 6.75
CA ASN A 134 2.16 -21.15 8.16
C ASN A 134 3.54 -21.31 8.82
N ARG A 135 4.52 -21.90 8.11
CA ARG A 135 5.90 -22.00 8.62
C ARG A 135 6.53 -20.62 8.78
N ILE A 136 6.46 -19.78 7.75
CA ILE A 136 6.98 -18.41 7.80
C ILE A 136 6.36 -17.64 8.99
N ILE A 137 5.04 -17.68 9.14
CA ILE A 137 4.33 -16.95 10.20
C ILE A 137 4.66 -17.50 11.60
N ALA A 138 4.83 -18.82 11.75
CA ALA A 138 5.27 -19.40 13.02
C ALA A 138 6.67 -18.89 13.41
N ASP A 139 7.59 -18.89 12.45
CA ASP A 139 8.97 -18.44 12.64
C ASP A 139 9.05 -16.93 12.97
N LEU A 140 8.07 -16.11 12.56
CA LEU A 140 8.06 -14.67 12.90
C LEU A 140 7.99 -14.39 14.40
N SER A 141 7.51 -15.34 15.20
CA SER A 141 7.49 -15.19 16.67
C SER A 141 8.79 -15.61 17.34
N ASP A 142 9.65 -16.33 16.61
CA ASP A 142 10.92 -16.86 17.12
C ASP A 142 12.09 -15.94 16.75
N PRO A 143 12.65 -15.17 17.69
CA PRO A 143 13.78 -14.29 17.39
C PRO A 143 15.03 -15.04 16.90
N ASP A 144 15.15 -16.35 17.12
CA ASP A 144 16.30 -17.14 16.65
C ASP A 144 16.13 -17.63 15.20
N ALA A 145 14.93 -17.55 14.62
CA ALA A 145 14.68 -17.92 13.24
C ALA A 145 15.46 -17.04 12.25
N GLU A 146 15.82 -17.62 11.11
CA GLU A 146 16.60 -16.93 10.07
C GLU A 146 15.68 -16.19 9.09
N PHE A 147 15.50 -14.89 9.34
CA PHE A 147 14.75 -13.90 8.55
C PHE A 147 13.57 -14.44 7.69
N PRO A 148 12.45 -14.85 8.33
CA PRO A 148 11.34 -15.53 7.64
C PRO A 148 10.71 -14.74 6.49
N LEU A 149 10.66 -13.40 6.62
CA LEU A 149 10.07 -12.52 5.61
C LEU A 149 10.91 -12.45 4.31
N GLY A 150 12.19 -12.80 4.35
CA GLY A 150 13.09 -12.72 3.19
C GLY A 150 12.62 -13.56 2.00
N TYR A 151 11.88 -14.64 2.25
CA TYR A 151 11.28 -15.46 1.18
C TYR A 151 10.20 -14.71 0.38
N LEU A 152 9.46 -13.81 1.05
CA LEU A 152 8.29 -13.11 0.49
C LEU A 152 8.69 -11.83 -0.24
N VAL A 153 9.67 -11.08 0.29
CA VAL A 153 10.04 -9.76 -0.24
C VAL A 153 10.38 -9.84 -1.74
N GLY A 154 9.70 -9.02 -2.54
CA GLY A 154 9.90 -8.93 -3.99
C GLY A 154 9.39 -10.15 -4.79
N ARG A 155 8.82 -11.17 -4.14
CA ARG A 155 8.34 -12.37 -4.82
C ARG A 155 6.96 -12.13 -5.44
N GLY A 156 6.85 -12.32 -6.75
CA GLY A 156 5.63 -12.08 -7.52
C GLY A 156 5.91 -11.22 -8.75
N GLN A 157 4.86 -10.86 -9.49
CA GLN A 157 4.98 -10.03 -10.70
C GLN A 157 4.27 -8.69 -10.50
N GLY A 158 4.72 -7.68 -11.23
CA GLY A 158 4.10 -6.34 -11.21
C GLY A 158 4.74 -5.37 -10.24
N LEU A 159 4.09 -4.22 -10.05
CA LEU A 159 4.59 -3.15 -9.17
C LEU A 159 4.34 -3.42 -7.70
N THR A 160 3.39 -4.28 -7.36
CA THR A 160 3.21 -4.80 -6.00
C THR A 160 3.30 -6.33 -6.09
N PRO A 161 4.51 -6.92 -6.00
CA PRO A 161 4.64 -8.36 -5.96
C PRO A 161 3.78 -8.97 -4.85
N SER A 162 3.11 -10.10 -5.14
CA SER A 162 2.18 -10.75 -4.22
C SER A 162 2.77 -11.02 -2.83
N GLY A 163 4.06 -11.35 -2.74
CA GLY A 163 4.74 -11.53 -1.46
C GLY A 163 4.79 -10.26 -0.60
N ASP A 164 4.92 -9.08 -1.22
CA ASP A 164 4.92 -7.80 -0.51
C ASP A 164 3.51 -7.39 -0.07
N ASP A 165 2.50 -7.68 -0.89
CA ASP A 165 1.09 -7.49 -0.52
C ASP A 165 0.72 -8.40 0.68
N ILE A 166 1.17 -9.66 0.65
CA ILE A 166 1.04 -10.60 1.78
C ILE A 166 1.75 -10.06 3.03
N ILE A 167 2.99 -9.56 2.90
CA ILE A 167 3.72 -8.91 4.01
C ILE A 167 2.91 -7.75 4.58
N THR A 168 2.31 -6.90 3.73
CA THR A 168 1.49 -5.77 4.16
C THR A 168 0.30 -6.23 5.01
N GLY A 169 -0.37 -7.31 4.60
CA GLY A 169 -1.45 -7.93 5.39
C GLY A 169 -0.98 -8.51 6.73
N ILE A 170 0.20 -9.15 6.75
CA ILE A 170 0.83 -9.67 7.97
C ILE A 170 1.14 -8.52 8.96
N LEU A 171 1.79 -7.45 8.47
CA LEU A 171 2.15 -6.28 9.27
C LEU A 171 0.91 -5.55 9.81
N TYR A 172 -0.19 -5.52 9.05
CA TYR A 172 -1.44 -4.95 9.54
C TYR A 172 -1.96 -5.69 10.78
N ILE A 173 -1.98 -7.02 10.75
CA ILE A 173 -2.40 -7.81 11.91
C ILE A 173 -1.40 -7.70 13.07
N ASP A 174 -0.09 -7.63 12.80
CA ASP A 174 0.90 -7.35 13.84
C ASP A 174 0.66 -6.00 14.53
N ARG A 175 0.27 -4.96 13.80
CA ARG A 175 -0.06 -3.64 14.40
C ARG A 175 -1.30 -3.68 15.30
N LEU A 176 -2.29 -4.52 14.97
CA LEU A 176 -3.49 -4.72 15.79
C LEU A 176 -3.24 -5.66 16.98
N ALA A 177 -2.46 -6.72 16.77
CA ALA A 177 -2.15 -7.75 17.76
C ALA A 177 -0.70 -8.23 17.59
N PRO A 178 0.28 -7.51 18.18
CA PRO A 178 1.70 -7.76 17.98
C PRO A 178 2.10 -9.19 18.28
N PHE A 179 2.87 -9.79 17.38
CA PHE A 179 3.38 -11.16 17.50
C PHE A 179 4.73 -11.36 16.83
N ILE A 180 5.13 -10.46 15.92
CA ILE A 180 6.41 -10.54 15.22
C ILE A 180 7.51 -10.08 16.18
N ALA A 181 8.58 -10.86 16.30
CA ALA A 181 9.75 -10.45 17.07
C ALA A 181 10.40 -9.20 16.44
N ASP A 182 10.78 -8.22 17.28
CA ASP A 182 11.34 -6.93 16.84
C ASP A 182 12.52 -7.08 15.86
N LYS A 183 13.37 -8.11 16.08
CA LYS A 183 14.47 -8.47 15.18
C LYS A 183 14.01 -8.61 13.73
N HIS A 184 12.88 -9.26 13.46
CA HIS A 184 12.40 -9.46 12.09
C HIS A 184 11.83 -8.18 11.47
N LEU A 185 11.24 -7.30 12.28
CA LEU A 185 10.81 -5.98 11.82
C LEU A 185 12.01 -5.11 11.45
N GLU A 186 13.07 -5.14 12.26
CA GLU A 186 14.34 -4.45 11.98
C GLU A 186 15.03 -5.02 10.73
N GLN A 187 15.12 -6.35 10.62
CA GLN A 187 15.66 -7.03 9.44
C GLN A 187 14.90 -6.64 8.17
N LEU A 188 13.56 -6.63 8.21
CA LEU A 188 12.73 -6.21 7.08
C LEU A 188 13.02 -4.75 6.70
N SER A 189 13.07 -3.85 7.69
CA SER A 189 13.33 -2.42 7.46
C SER A 189 14.68 -2.14 6.78
N LEU A 190 15.69 -2.97 7.08
CA LEU A 190 17.00 -2.90 6.44
C LEU A 190 16.97 -3.54 5.06
N TYR A 191 16.43 -4.76 4.95
CA TYR A 191 16.48 -5.56 3.73
C TYR A 191 15.76 -4.90 2.55
N ILE A 192 14.58 -4.29 2.77
CA ILE A 192 13.84 -3.62 1.68
C ILE A 192 14.60 -2.44 1.05
N ARG A 193 15.63 -1.90 1.73
CA ARG A 193 16.48 -0.81 1.19
C ARG A 193 17.53 -1.32 0.21
N GLU A 194 17.72 -2.64 0.13
CA GLU A 194 18.68 -3.28 -0.78
C GLU A 194 18.11 -3.45 -2.20
N SER A 195 17.04 -2.73 -2.56
CA SER A 195 16.39 -2.80 -3.88
C SER A 195 15.92 -4.21 -4.27
N VAL A 196 15.52 -4.99 -3.27
CA VAL A 196 15.02 -6.38 -3.39
C VAL A 196 13.57 -6.47 -3.83
N THR A 197 12.85 -5.34 -3.84
CA THR A 197 11.50 -5.20 -4.38
C THR A 197 11.36 -3.90 -5.16
N THR A 198 10.17 -3.59 -5.66
CA THR A 198 9.84 -2.37 -6.37
C THR A 198 9.78 -1.17 -5.43
N ILE A 199 9.99 0.03 -5.97
CA ILE A 199 9.83 1.30 -5.25
C ILE A 199 8.42 1.43 -4.62
N VAL A 200 7.41 0.91 -5.31
CA VAL A 200 6.01 0.99 -4.86
C VAL A 200 5.80 0.11 -3.62
N SER A 201 6.20 -1.16 -3.68
CA SER A 201 6.11 -2.09 -2.54
C SER A 201 6.98 -1.67 -1.37
N GLU A 202 8.20 -1.20 -1.63
CA GLU A 202 9.10 -0.69 -0.60
C GLU A 202 8.42 0.44 0.20
N ASN A 203 7.76 1.38 -0.49
CA ASN A 203 7.01 2.47 0.16
C ASN A 203 5.84 1.94 1.00
N PHE A 204 5.07 0.97 0.49
CA PHE A 204 3.99 0.34 1.26
C PHE A 204 4.50 -0.37 2.52
N ILE A 205 5.58 -1.15 2.42
CA ILE A 205 6.15 -1.87 3.55
C ILE A 205 6.73 -0.89 4.59
N LYS A 206 7.41 0.18 4.16
CA LYS A 206 7.90 1.23 5.08
C LYS A 206 6.76 1.84 5.90
N LEU A 207 5.65 2.18 5.25
CA LEU A 207 4.49 2.73 5.92
C LEU A 207 3.82 1.73 6.86
N ALA A 208 3.67 0.47 6.43
CA ALA A 208 3.14 -0.61 7.27
C ALA A 208 4.00 -0.85 8.53
N LEU A 209 5.33 -0.77 8.39
CA LEU A 209 6.27 -0.79 9.52
C LEU A 209 6.10 0.42 10.45
N GLU A 210 5.53 1.53 10.00
CA GLU A 210 5.18 2.67 10.86
C GLU A 210 3.75 2.62 11.41
N GLY A 211 2.98 1.58 11.04
CA GLY A 211 1.58 1.43 11.41
C GLY A 211 0.62 2.22 10.51
N ILE A 212 1.07 2.66 9.34
CA ILE A 212 0.29 3.47 8.41
C ILE A 212 -0.14 2.60 7.23
N PHE A 213 -1.45 2.54 6.97
CA PHE A 213 -2.04 1.71 5.92
C PHE A 213 -3.02 2.51 5.06
N SER A 214 -3.37 1.97 3.90
CA SER A 214 -4.45 2.55 3.08
C SER A 214 -5.79 2.39 3.78
N ARG A 215 -6.74 3.30 3.47
CA ARG A 215 -8.08 3.24 4.06
C ARG A 215 -8.79 1.91 3.79
N ARG A 216 -8.57 1.31 2.62
CA ARG A 216 -9.15 0.01 2.26
C ARG A 216 -8.74 -1.12 3.21
N ILE A 217 -7.56 -1.02 3.83
CA ILE A 217 -7.07 -1.98 4.83
C ILE A 217 -7.63 -1.61 6.20
N THR A 218 -7.56 -0.33 6.62
CA THR A 218 -8.01 0.09 7.95
C THR A 218 -9.52 -0.05 8.13
N ASP A 219 -10.32 0.19 7.08
CA ASP A 219 -11.78 0.02 7.11
C ASP A 219 -12.19 -1.41 7.53
N ILE A 220 -11.38 -2.43 7.23
CA ILE A 220 -11.62 -3.82 7.66
C ILE A 220 -11.50 -3.96 9.19
N GLY A 221 -10.61 -3.20 9.84
CA GLY A 221 -10.47 -3.21 11.29
C GLY A 221 -11.46 -2.29 11.99
N ASP A 222 -11.74 -1.12 11.41
CA ASP A 222 -12.62 -0.10 11.99
C ASP A 222 -14.10 -0.47 11.87
N SER A 223 -14.49 -1.14 10.78
CA SER A 223 -15.85 -1.61 10.54
C SER A 223 -15.82 -2.97 9.82
N PRO A 224 -15.44 -4.05 10.54
CA PRO A 224 -15.32 -5.38 9.96
C PRO A 224 -16.65 -5.83 9.35
N GLY A 225 -16.67 -6.06 8.05
CA GLY A 225 -17.87 -6.48 7.33
C GLY A 225 -17.54 -6.97 5.93
N LYS A 226 -18.49 -7.68 5.31
CA LYS A 226 -18.32 -8.19 3.95
C LYS A 226 -18.02 -7.06 2.96
N GLU A 227 -18.71 -5.92 3.12
CA GLU A 227 -18.55 -4.75 2.25
C GLU A 227 -17.12 -4.17 2.30
N THR A 228 -16.48 -4.13 3.47
CA THR A 228 -15.11 -3.60 3.61
C THR A 228 -14.08 -4.57 3.03
N VAL A 229 -14.30 -5.88 3.16
CA VAL A 229 -13.45 -6.89 2.52
C VAL A 229 -13.64 -6.91 0.99
N ASP A 230 -14.87 -6.87 0.49
CA ASP A 230 -15.15 -6.80 -0.95
C ASP A 230 -14.54 -5.53 -1.55
N ALA A 231 -14.60 -4.39 -0.85
CA ALA A 231 -13.93 -3.16 -1.26
C ALA A 231 -12.39 -3.27 -1.30
N LEU A 232 -11.76 -4.06 -0.42
CA LEU A 232 -10.33 -4.37 -0.50
C LEU A 232 -10.03 -5.23 -1.73
N LEU A 233 -10.88 -6.22 -2.02
CA LEU A 233 -10.70 -7.12 -3.17
C LEU A 233 -10.81 -6.40 -4.53
N GLU A 234 -11.44 -5.22 -4.58
CA GLU A 234 -11.46 -4.36 -5.77
C GLU A 234 -10.13 -3.61 -6.02
N LEU A 235 -9.15 -3.71 -5.11
CA LEU A 235 -7.83 -3.10 -5.29
C LEU A 235 -6.93 -3.89 -6.23
N GLY A 236 -6.44 -3.18 -7.26
CA GLY A 236 -5.45 -3.72 -8.19
C GLY A 236 -5.98 -4.95 -8.94
N SER A 237 -5.06 -5.74 -9.50
CA SER A 237 -5.43 -7.01 -10.13
C SER A 237 -5.52 -8.14 -9.09
N SER A 238 -4.47 -8.31 -8.29
CA SER A 238 -4.40 -9.32 -7.22
C SER A 238 -4.03 -8.74 -5.85
N SER A 239 -3.51 -7.51 -5.79
CA SER A 239 -2.97 -6.91 -4.56
C SER A 239 -3.95 -6.91 -3.39
N GLY A 240 -5.24 -6.59 -3.63
CA GLY A 240 -6.28 -6.70 -2.61
C GLY A 240 -6.45 -8.11 -2.05
N ARG A 241 -6.41 -9.13 -2.91
CA ARG A 241 -6.53 -10.55 -2.55
C ARG A 241 -5.28 -11.05 -1.83
N ASP A 242 -4.09 -10.68 -2.31
CA ASP A 242 -2.81 -11.04 -1.71
C ASP A 242 -2.68 -10.43 -0.29
N THR A 243 -3.09 -9.16 -0.12
CA THR A 243 -3.16 -8.50 1.19
C THR A 243 -4.15 -9.19 2.12
N LEU A 244 -5.36 -9.50 1.64
CA LEU A 244 -6.36 -10.21 2.42
C LEU A 244 -5.89 -11.63 2.80
N TYR A 245 -5.11 -12.29 1.94
CA TYR A 245 -4.55 -13.60 2.22
C TYR A 245 -3.51 -13.53 3.34
N GLY A 246 -2.63 -12.52 3.36
CA GLY A 246 -1.72 -12.27 4.48
C GLY A 246 -2.46 -12.05 5.80
N ILE A 247 -3.56 -11.29 5.77
CA ILE A 247 -4.45 -11.09 6.93
C ILE A 247 -5.04 -12.44 7.39
N TYR A 248 -5.64 -13.20 6.47
CA TYR A 248 -6.28 -14.49 6.75
C TYR A 248 -5.31 -15.48 7.41
N MET A 249 -4.12 -15.65 6.82
CA MET A 249 -3.13 -16.59 7.32
C MET A 249 -2.65 -16.20 8.72
N THR A 250 -2.43 -14.91 8.96
CA THR A 250 -1.97 -14.41 10.26
C THR A 250 -3.02 -14.55 11.36
N LEU A 251 -4.30 -14.38 11.05
CA LEU A 251 -5.40 -14.57 12.01
C LEU A 251 -5.68 -16.04 12.33
N ASN A 252 -5.23 -16.95 11.46
CA ASN A 252 -5.35 -18.40 11.61
C ASN A 252 -4.03 -19.08 12.01
N ARG A 253 -3.02 -18.28 12.38
CA ARG A 253 -1.78 -18.80 12.97
C ARG A 253 -2.09 -19.66 14.19
N ARG A 254 -1.39 -20.78 14.31
CA ARG A 254 -1.52 -21.73 15.41
C ARG A 254 -0.46 -21.47 16.47
#